data_AF-A0A4Y1Z826-F1
#
_entry.id   AF-A0A4Y1Z826-F1
#
_cell.length_a   1.000
_cell.length_b   1.000
_cell.length_c   1.000
_cell.angle_alpha   90.00
_cell.angle_beta   90.00
_cell.angle_gamma   90.00
#
_symmetry.space_group_name_H-M   'P 1'
#
loop_
_entity.id
_entity.type
_entity.pdbx_description
1 polymer ?
#
loop_
_entity_poly.entity_id
_entity_poly.type
_entity_poly.pdbx_seq_one_letter_code
_entity_poly.pdbx_strand_id
1 'polypeptide(L)'
;MQQAAANAEIDVPEVMITNEQDNMVKEFEQRLKGQGMTLEMYSSLTGTDENALRDQMKEDAEKRVRANLTLEAIAKAESIEASDEEVEEELKKMADQYKIGADQIKAAMGGTDFIKGDLKLRKAVDFLVENSKPKAAEAK
;
A
#
# COMPACT_ATOMS: atom_id res chain seq x y z
N MET A 1 3.27 13.68 2.59
CA MET A 1 2.85 12.39 3.16
C MET A 1 3.50 12.10 4.52
N GLN A 2 4.83 12.20 4.69
CA GLN A 2 5.50 11.92 5.98
C GLN A 2 5.07 12.81 7.17
N GLN A 3 4.54 14.02 6.95
CA GLN A 3 4.16 14.93 8.04
C GLN A 3 2.80 14.62 8.70
N ALA A 4 1.85 13.99 8.01
CA ALA A 4 0.55 13.67 8.60
C ALA A 4 0.67 12.54 9.62
N ALA A 5 1.56 11.57 9.38
CA ALA A 5 1.78 10.42 10.25
C ALA A 5 2.46 10.75 11.60
N ALA A 6 3.12 11.92 11.71
CA ALA A 6 3.93 12.26 12.89
C ALA A 6 3.12 12.82 14.07
N ASN A 7 1.90 13.32 13.85
CA ASN A 7 1.10 13.99 14.89
C ASN A 7 0.03 13.10 15.54
N ALA A 8 -0.10 11.85 15.12
CA ALA A 8 -1.01 10.89 15.73
C ALA A 8 -0.19 9.84 16.49
N GLU A 9 -0.30 9.83 17.83
CA GLU A 9 0.12 8.69 18.66
C GLU A 9 -0.83 7.52 18.38
N ILE A 10 -0.65 6.89 17.22
CA ILE A 10 -1.31 5.65 16.85
C ILE A 10 -0.47 4.53 17.44
N ASP A 11 -1.03 3.84 18.43
CA ASP A 11 -0.50 2.56 18.88
C ASP A 11 -0.83 1.52 17.80
N VAL A 12 0.19 1.06 17.07
CA VAL A 12 0.03 0.17 15.92
C VAL A 12 0.09 -1.28 16.40
N PRO A 13 -0.98 -2.07 16.23
CA PRO A 13 -0.96 -3.47 16.62
C PRO A 13 0.13 -4.26 15.87
N GLU A 14 0.90 -5.09 16.58
CA GLU A 14 2.01 -5.86 16.00
C GLU A 14 1.57 -6.81 14.87
N VAL A 15 0.32 -7.30 14.92
CA VAL A 15 -0.27 -8.10 13.84
C VAL A 15 -0.36 -7.32 12.52
N MET A 16 -0.62 -6.00 12.58
CA MET A 16 -0.67 -5.17 11.37
C MET A 16 0.73 -4.96 10.79
N ILE A 17 1.74 -4.78 11.63
CA ILE A 17 3.14 -4.67 11.22
C ILE A 17 3.58 -5.97 10.55
N THR A 18 3.26 -7.12 11.16
CA THR A 18 3.61 -8.44 10.63
C THR A 18 2.96 -8.69 9.27
N ASN A 19 1.66 -8.37 9.13
CA ASN A 19 0.97 -8.49 7.85
C ASN A 19 1.58 -7.58 6.77
N GLU A 20 1.99 -6.36 7.14
CA GLU A 20 2.66 -5.46 6.19
C GLU A 20 4.05 -5.96 5.81
N GLN A 21 4.81 -6.55 6.73
CA GLN A 21 6.07 -7.23 6.40
C GLN A 21 5.84 -8.39 5.41
N ASP A 22 4.79 -9.19 5.58
CA ASP A 22 4.44 -10.23 4.61
C ASP A 22 4.16 -9.67 3.21
N ASN A 23 3.46 -8.52 3.14
CA ASN A 23 3.21 -7.85 1.87
C ASN A 23 4.51 -7.33 1.25
N MET A 24 5.38 -6.69 2.05
CA MET A 24 6.67 -6.18 1.60
C MET A 24 7.60 -7.29 1.10
N VAL A 25 7.59 -8.46 1.75
CA VAL A 25 8.33 -9.64 1.27
C VAL A 25 7.78 -10.12 -0.06
N LYS A 26 6.46 -10.25 -0.22
CA LYS A 26 5.84 -10.63 -1.51
C LYS A 26 6.16 -9.64 -2.63
N GLU A 27 6.12 -8.34 -2.35
CA GLU A 27 6.53 -7.29 -3.30
C GLU A 27 7.99 -7.48 -3.71
N PHE A 28 8.86 -7.76 -2.75
CA PHE A 28 10.27 -8.00 -3.00
C PHE A 28 10.50 -9.26 -3.85
N GLU A 29 9.81 -10.36 -3.55
CA GLU A 29 9.83 -11.57 -4.36
C GLU A 29 9.36 -11.32 -5.80
N GLN A 30 8.29 -10.54 -6.00
CA GLN A 30 7.82 -10.18 -7.33
C GLN A 30 8.87 -9.36 -8.10
N ARG A 31 9.55 -8.41 -7.43
CA ARG A 31 10.66 -7.67 -8.03
C ARG A 31 11.82 -8.58 -8.43
N LEU A 32 12.20 -9.53 -7.56
CA LEU A 32 13.25 -10.51 -7.85
C LEU A 32 12.87 -11.40 -9.05
N LYS A 33 11.63 -11.89 -9.10
CA LYS A 33 11.12 -12.68 -10.23
C LYS A 33 11.21 -11.90 -11.55
N GLY A 34 10.91 -10.61 -11.52
CA GLY A 34 11.09 -9.72 -12.69
C GLY A 34 12.54 -9.62 -13.17
N GLN A 35 13.52 -9.87 -12.30
CA GLN A 35 14.95 -9.92 -12.62
C GLN A 35 15.45 -11.35 -12.92
N GLY A 36 14.55 -12.35 -12.93
CA GLY A 36 14.90 -13.76 -13.11
C GLY A 36 15.55 -14.40 -11.87
N MET A 37 15.39 -13.81 -10.69
CA MET A 37 15.93 -14.29 -9.42
C MET A 37 14.85 -14.84 -8.49
N THR A 38 15.26 -15.75 -7.60
CA THR A 38 14.42 -16.23 -6.47
C THR A 38 14.90 -15.63 -5.15
N LEU A 39 14.03 -15.63 -4.14
CA LEU A 39 14.39 -15.20 -2.79
C LEU A 39 15.52 -16.06 -2.20
N GLU A 40 15.50 -17.37 -2.47
CA GLU A 40 16.55 -18.31 -2.06
C GLU A 40 17.92 -17.97 -2.69
N MET A 41 17.93 -17.62 -3.98
CA MET A 41 19.14 -17.18 -4.67
C MET A 41 19.65 -15.85 -4.08
N TYR A 42 18.75 -14.89 -3.83
CA TYR A 42 19.11 -13.63 -3.17
C TYR A 42 19.72 -13.87 -1.78
N SER A 43 19.12 -14.76 -0.99
CA SER A 43 19.59 -15.11 0.36
C SER A 43 20.98 -15.74 0.31
N SER A 44 21.21 -16.63 -0.66
CA SER A 44 22.52 -17.27 -0.88
C SER A 44 23.61 -16.27 -1.30
N LEU A 45 23.25 -15.26 -2.10
CA LEU A 45 24.19 -14.24 -2.58
C LEU A 45 24.54 -13.20 -1.52
N THR A 46 23.57 -12.82 -0.69
CA THR A 46 23.71 -11.75 0.30
C THR A 46 24.06 -12.25 1.70
N GLY A 47 23.83 -13.53 1.98
CA GLY A 47 23.96 -14.11 3.32
C GLY A 47 22.83 -13.71 4.27
N THR A 48 21.78 -13.06 3.77
CA THR A 48 20.61 -12.61 4.55
C THR A 48 19.50 -13.64 4.40
N ASP A 49 19.02 -14.21 5.50
CA ASP A 49 17.84 -15.08 5.48
C ASP A 49 16.53 -14.27 5.51
N GLU A 50 15.39 -14.95 5.33
CA GLU A 50 14.07 -14.29 5.30
C GLU A 50 13.76 -13.55 6.60
N ASN A 51 14.17 -14.06 7.76
CA ASN A 51 13.90 -13.41 9.04
C ASN A 51 14.69 -12.12 9.18
N ALA A 52 15.97 -12.13 8.81
CA ALA A 52 16.80 -10.93 8.78
C ALA A 52 16.28 -9.90 7.78
N LEU A 53 15.77 -10.34 6.63
CA LEU A 53 15.10 -9.46 5.66
C LEU A 53 13.84 -8.82 6.26
N ARG A 54 13.00 -9.62 6.94
CA ARG A 54 11.80 -9.13 7.62
C ARG A 54 12.14 -8.12 8.72
N ASP A 55 13.15 -8.39 9.52
CA ASP A 55 13.60 -7.48 10.57
C ASP A 55 14.07 -6.13 10.01
N GLN A 56 14.79 -6.14 8.88
CA GLN A 56 15.17 -4.94 8.15
C GLN A 56 13.95 -4.16 7.63
N MET A 57 12.87 -4.85 7.27
CA MET A 57 11.62 -4.24 6.81
C MET A 57 10.72 -3.75 7.94
N LYS A 58 10.98 -4.10 9.21
CA LYS A 58 10.06 -3.84 10.33
C LYS A 58 9.76 -2.34 10.53
N GLU A 59 10.79 -1.51 10.52
CA GLU A 59 10.64 -0.05 10.72
C GLU A 59 9.82 0.59 9.59
N ASP A 60 10.07 0.17 8.35
CA ASP A 60 9.34 0.67 7.19
C ASP A 60 7.90 0.16 7.16
N ALA A 61 7.67 -1.11 7.56
CA ALA A 61 6.34 -1.66 7.73
C ALA A 61 5.53 -0.88 8.77
N GLU A 62 6.12 -0.57 9.93
CA GLU A 62 5.44 0.25 10.95
C GLU A 62 5.05 1.63 10.41
N LYS A 63 5.97 2.30 9.70
CA LYS A 63 5.69 3.61 9.07
C LYS A 63 4.55 3.52 8.06
N ARG A 64 4.52 2.48 7.21
CA ARG A 64 3.47 2.25 6.23
C ARG A 64 2.13 2.01 6.89
N VAL A 65 2.08 1.15 7.91
CA VAL A 65 0.84 0.88 8.66
C VAL A 65 0.33 2.15 9.33
N ARG A 66 1.21 2.92 9.98
CA ARG A 66 0.83 4.21 10.61
C ARG A 66 0.28 5.20 9.59
N ALA A 67 0.89 5.29 8.41
CA ALA A 67 0.41 6.13 7.33
C ALA A 67 -0.98 5.69 6.84
N ASN A 68 -1.19 4.39 6.62
CA ASN A 68 -2.48 3.85 6.19
C ASN A 68 -3.57 4.10 7.24
N LEU A 69 -3.31 3.84 8.51
CA LEU A 69 -4.25 4.13 9.61
C LEU A 69 -4.59 5.62 9.71
N THR A 70 -3.60 6.50 9.47
CA THR A 70 -3.82 7.94 9.44
C THR A 70 -4.74 8.34 8.28
N LEU A 71 -4.48 7.80 7.08
CA LEU A 71 -5.31 8.05 5.90
C LEU A 71 -6.73 7.50 6.06
N GLU A 72 -6.90 6.32 6.65
CA GLU A 72 -8.21 5.76 6.98
C GLU A 72 -8.98 6.64 7.96
N ALA A 73 -8.30 7.16 8.99
CA ALA A 73 -8.90 8.06 9.97
C ALA A 73 -9.37 9.37 9.32
N ILE A 74 -8.55 9.94 8.42
CA ILE A 74 -8.92 11.13 7.63
C ILE A 74 -10.11 10.83 6.72
N ALA A 75 -10.04 9.73 5.97
CA ALA A 75 -11.12 9.33 5.08
C ALA A 75 -12.45 9.15 5.83
N LYS A 76 -12.40 8.63 7.06
CA LYS A 76 -13.58 8.53 7.93
C LYS A 76 -14.05 9.90 8.44
N ALA A 77 -13.15 10.75 8.92
CA ALA A 77 -13.47 12.07 9.45
C ALA A 77 -14.12 12.98 8.38
N GLU A 78 -13.61 12.90 7.16
CA GLU A 78 -14.05 13.69 6.01
C GLU A 78 -15.14 12.99 5.19
N SER A 79 -15.61 11.81 5.62
CA SER A 79 -16.63 11.01 4.92
C SER A 79 -16.28 10.73 3.45
N ILE A 80 -15.00 10.47 3.20
CA ILE A 80 -14.47 10.05 1.90
C ILE A 80 -14.81 8.58 1.71
N GLU A 81 -15.58 8.31 0.66
CA GLU A 81 -15.95 6.97 0.21
C GLU A 81 -15.64 6.79 -1.26
N ALA A 82 -15.34 5.55 -1.66
CA ALA A 82 -15.28 5.17 -3.06
C ALA A 82 -16.66 4.68 -3.49
N SER A 83 -17.22 5.27 -4.55
CA SER A 83 -18.50 4.85 -5.10
C SER A 83 -18.36 3.54 -5.87
N ASP A 84 -19.47 2.85 -6.09
CA ASP A 84 -19.45 1.59 -6.83
C ASP A 84 -19.09 1.84 -8.31
N GLU A 85 -19.46 3.00 -8.86
CA GLU A 85 -19.04 3.43 -10.21
C GLU A 85 -17.52 3.62 -10.31
N GLU A 86 -16.90 4.26 -9.31
CA GLU A 86 -15.43 4.42 -9.27
C GLU A 86 -14.71 3.06 -9.21
N VAL A 87 -15.28 2.09 -8.48
CA VAL A 87 -14.77 0.72 -8.40
C VAL A 87 -14.90 0.00 -9.75
N GLU A 88 -16.02 0.16 -10.45
CA GLU A 88 -16.22 -0.42 -11.78
C GLU A 88 -15.27 0.18 -12.83
N GLU A 89 -15.04 1.49 -12.77
CA GLU A 89 -14.07 2.16 -13.64
C GLU A 89 -12.65 1.65 -13.41
N GLU A 90 -12.25 1.49 -12.15
CA GLU A 90 -10.92 0.98 -11.80
C GLU A 90 -10.76 -0.47 -12.25
N LEU A 91 -11.77 -1.32 -12.03
CA LEU A 91 -11.80 -2.70 -12.56
C LEU A 91 -11.62 -2.73 -14.07
N LYS A 92 -12.28 -1.83 -14.80
CA LYS A 92 -12.16 -1.74 -16.26
C LYS A 92 -10.76 -1.32 -16.69
N LYS A 93 -10.16 -0.33 -16.02
CA LYS A 93 -8.75 0.06 -16.28
C LYS A 93 -7.79 -1.10 -16.05
N MET A 94 -7.98 -1.84 -14.97
CA MET A 94 -7.17 -3.04 -14.69
C MET A 94 -7.37 -4.10 -15.77
N ALA A 95 -8.61 -4.37 -16.18
CA ALA A 95 -8.92 -5.30 -17.25
C ALA A 95 -8.20 -4.94 -18.56
N ASP A 96 -8.23 -3.65 -18.92
CA ASP A 96 -7.58 -3.13 -20.11
C ASP A 96 -6.04 -3.20 -20.02
N GLN A 97 -5.47 -2.96 -18.84
CA GLN A 97 -4.03 -3.03 -18.59
C GLN A 97 -3.51 -4.46 -18.63
N TYR A 98 -4.17 -5.39 -17.94
CA TYR A 98 -3.73 -6.78 -17.83
C TYR A 98 -4.22 -7.67 -18.97
N LYS A 99 -5.12 -7.17 -19.83
CA LYS A 99 -5.79 -7.93 -20.91
C LYS A 99 -6.53 -9.16 -20.38
N ILE A 100 -7.14 -9.02 -19.22
CA ILE A 100 -7.93 -10.04 -18.51
C ILE A 100 -9.33 -9.46 -18.27
N GLY A 101 -10.39 -10.28 -18.28
CA GLY A 101 -11.75 -9.79 -18.02
C GLY A 101 -11.92 -9.25 -16.60
N ALA A 102 -12.72 -8.18 -16.43
CA ALA A 102 -12.99 -7.57 -15.12
C ALA A 102 -13.52 -8.58 -14.09
N ASP A 103 -14.39 -9.51 -14.51
CA ASP A 103 -14.91 -10.58 -13.65
C ASP A 103 -13.82 -11.54 -13.16
N GLN A 104 -12.82 -11.83 -14.00
CA GLN A 104 -11.70 -12.68 -13.63
C GLN A 104 -10.78 -11.98 -12.64
N ILE A 105 -10.57 -10.67 -12.79
CA ILE A 105 -9.83 -9.85 -11.83
C ILE A 105 -10.56 -9.84 -10.48
N LYS A 106 -11.87 -9.55 -10.49
CA LYS A 106 -12.70 -9.57 -9.28
C LYS A 106 -12.66 -10.93 -8.58
N ALA A 107 -12.75 -12.03 -9.34
CA ALA A 107 -12.63 -13.38 -8.79
C ALA A 107 -11.24 -13.66 -8.21
N ALA A 108 -10.17 -13.28 -8.91
CA ALA A 108 -8.79 -13.46 -8.46
C ALA A 108 -8.49 -12.68 -7.18
N MET A 109 -9.13 -11.52 -6.99
CA MET A 109 -8.98 -10.67 -5.81
C MET A 109 -9.95 -11.02 -4.67
N GLY A 110 -10.86 -11.99 -4.88
CA GLY A 110 -11.85 -12.40 -3.88
C GLY A 110 -12.98 -11.38 -3.65
N GLY A 111 -13.16 -10.41 -4.57
CA GLY A 111 -14.15 -9.35 -4.45
C GLY A 111 -13.63 -7.99 -4.91
N THR A 112 -14.35 -6.93 -4.53
CA THR A 112 -14.02 -5.53 -4.85
C THR A 112 -13.59 -4.71 -3.64
N ASP A 113 -13.62 -5.28 -2.44
CA ASP A 113 -13.33 -4.56 -1.19
C ASP A 113 -11.91 -3.99 -1.18
N PHE A 114 -10.95 -4.74 -1.72
CA PHE A 114 -9.58 -4.24 -1.89
C PHE A 114 -9.52 -2.99 -2.77
N ILE A 115 -10.22 -3.01 -3.91
CA ILE A 115 -10.26 -1.88 -4.86
C ILE A 115 -10.94 -0.68 -4.20
N LYS A 116 -12.04 -0.91 -3.49
CA LYS A 116 -12.77 0.13 -2.77
C LYS A 116 -11.91 0.77 -1.66
N GLY A 117 -11.16 -0.04 -0.92
CA GLY A 117 -10.21 0.43 0.10
C GLY A 117 -9.08 1.26 -0.49
N ASP A 118 -8.45 0.78 -1.58
CA ASP A 118 -7.38 1.48 -2.26
C ASP A 118 -7.85 2.83 -2.84
N LEU A 119 -9.01 2.85 -3.51
CA LEU A 119 -9.61 4.09 -4.02
C LEU A 119 -9.89 5.09 -2.89
N LYS A 120 -10.43 4.62 -1.75
CA LYS A 120 -10.67 5.47 -0.58
C LYS A 120 -9.36 6.07 -0.04
N LEU A 121 -8.29 5.29 0.04
CA LEU A 121 -6.98 5.77 0.47
C LEU A 121 -6.40 6.80 -0.50
N ARG A 122 -6.47 6.55 -1.81
CA ARG A 122 -6.05 7.52 -2.85
C ARG A 122 -6.80 8.84 -2.72
N LYS A 123 -8.13 8.79 -2.58
CA LYS A 123 -8.95 10.00 -2.39
C LYS A 123 -8.60 10.75 -1.11
N ALA A 124 -8.24 10.05 -0.03
CA ALA A 124 -7.77 10.68 1.20
C ALA A 124 -6.41 11.38 1.01
N VAL A 125 -5.52 10.79 0.21
CA VAL A 125 -4.26 11.42 -0.18
C VAL A 125 -4.53 12.67 -1.03
N ASP A 126 -5.40 12.58 -2.03
CA ASP A 126 -5.74 13.70 -2.90
C ASP A 126 -6.35 14.85 -2.09
N PHE A 127 -7.28 14.55 -1.19
CA PHE A 127 -7.84 15.52 -0.24
C PHE A 127 -6.75 16.20 0.59
N LEU A 128 -5.78 15.43 1.13
CA LEU A 128 -4.67 15.99 1.88
C LEU A 128 -3.79 16.90 1.02
N VAL A 129 -3.53 16.53 -0.24
CA VAL A 129 -2.71 17.34 -1.14
C VAL A 129 -3.42 18.65 -1.47
N GLU A 130 -4.70 18.60 -1.81
CA GLU A 130 -5.54 19.77 -2.13
C GLU A 130 -5.70 20.73 -0.94
N ASN A 131 -5.82 20.19 0.27
CA ASN A 131 -6.02 20.97 1.50
C ASN A 131 -4.71 21.29 2.24
N SER A 132 -3.58 20.70 1.84
CA SER A 132 -2.28 21.09 2.36
C SER A 132 -1.89 22.43 1.76
N LYS A 133 -1.55 23.40 2.62
CA LYS A 133 -0.81 24.57 2.15
C LYS A 133 0.50 24.04 1.57
N PRO A 134 0.80 24.26 0.27
CA PRO A 134 2.08 23.84 -0.26
C PRO A 134 3.14 24.58 0.53
N LYS A 135 3.90 23.84 1.33
CA LYS A 135 5.17 24.34 1.84
C LYS A 135 6.03 24.44 0.59
N ALA A 136 6.14 25.66 0.04
CA ALA A 136 6.97 25.96 -1.12
C ALA A 136 8.27 25.18 -0.97
N ALA A 137 8.52 24.27 -1.93
CA ALA A 137 9.73 23.48 -1.95
C ALA A 137 10.91 24.45 -1.90
N GLU A 138 11.62 24.48 -0.78
CA GLU A 138 12.91 25.16 -0.70
C GLU A 138 13.86 24.41 -1.63
N ALA A 139 14.02 24.95 -2.82
CA ALA A 139 15.10 24.60 -3.72
C ALA A 139 16.43 24.89 -3.02
N LYS A 140 17.26 23.87 -2.85
CA LYS A 140 18.71 24.00 -2.70
C LYS A 140 19.40 22.90 -3.49
#